data_AF-A0A9P0YHG5-F1
#
_entry.id   AF-A0A9P0YHG5-F1
#
_cell.length_a   1.000
_cell.length_b   1.000
_cell.length_c   1.000
_cell.angle_alpha   90.00
_cell.angle_beta   90.00
_cell.angle_gamma   90.00
#
_symmetry.space_group_name_H-M   'P 1'
#
loop_
_entity.id
_entity.type
_entity.pdbx_description
1 polymer ?
#
loop_
_entity_poly.entity_id
_entity_poly.type
_entity_poly.pdbx_seq_one_letter_code
_entity_poly.pdbx_strand_id
1 'polypeptide(L)'
;MSSAPLISASSTLDPSHADTVPITDIPGSYGLPFLGPIFDRYDYYYNQGEVQFFQSRKDKYQSTVFRSNMPPGPFMAGNSRVVVLLDNTSFPVLFDVSKVEKRDVFEGTYMASTKFTGGHRMCAFLDPSEPKHAALKGFFLSTLAKLKNKVVPQFTAVYSGLFTDLEEQVKVNGRSVFNDLNDNRAVKYLFRLYCDGKSPAATKLGGGGNKSFDTWLVPQLAPLMTLGIK
;
A
#
# COMPACT_ATOMS: atom_id res chain seq x y z
N MET A 1 5.58 -15.13 -30.64
CA MET A 1 4.74 -14.11 -29.96
C MET A 1 3.59 -14.86 -29.30
N SER A 2 3.69 -15.13 -28.00
CA SER A 2 2.66 -15.83 -27.25
C SER A 2 2.01 -14.82 -26.31
N SER A 3 0.82 -14.37 -26.68
CA SER A 3 0.00 -13.50 -25.85
C SER A 3 -0.42 -14.28 -24.61
N ALA A 4 0.05 -13.87 -23.43
CA ALA A 4 -0.50 -14.35 -22.18
C ALA A 4 -1.97 -13.91 -22.08
N PRO A 5 -2.91 -14.76 -21.65
CA PRO A 5 -4.29 -14.35 -21.49
C PRO A 5 -4.37 -13.34 -20.34
N LEU A 6 -5.04 -12.21 -20.58
CA LEU A 6 -5.53 -11.38 -19.49
C LEU A 6 -6.46 -12.26 -18.64
N ILE A 7 -6.11 -12.46 -17.38
CA ILE A 7 -7.02 -13.01 -16.38
C ILE A 7 -8.11 -11.96 -16.18
N SER A 8 -9.21 -12.10 -16.93
CA SER A 8 -10.47 -11.45 -16.65
C SER A 8 -11.07 -12.16 -15.43
N ALA A 9 -10.78 -11.66 -14.23
CA ALA A 9 -11.54 -12.05 -13.06
C ALA A 9 -12.88 -11.29 -13.09
N SER A 10 -13.74 -11.67 -14.02
CA SER A 10 -15.15 -11.33 -13.95
C SER A 10 -15.80 -12.40 -13.07
N SER A 11 -15.80 -12.18 -11.75
CA SER A 11 -16.77 -12.83 -10.88
C SER A 11 -18.12 -12.16 -11.14
N THR A 12 -18.72 -12.46 -12.29
CA THR A 12 -20.14 -12.25 -12.48
C THR A 12 -20.81 -13.22 -11.51
N LEU A 13 -21.33 -12.68 -10.40
CA LEU A 13 -22.37 -13.38 -9.66
C LEU A 13 -23.43 -13.78 -10.69
N ASP A 14 -23.71 -15.07 -10.76
CA ASP A 14 -24.82 -15.59 -11.56
C ASP A 14 -26.07 -14.77 -11.16
N PRO A 15 -26.72 -14.05 -12.10
CA PRO A 15 -27.86 -13.18 -11.78
C PRO A 15 -28.95 -13.92 -11.02
N SER A 16 -29.07 -15.23 -11.23
CA SER A 16 -30.02 -16.10 -10.55
C SER A 16 -29.77 -16.27 -9.05
N HIS A 17 -28.53 -16.05 -8.57
CA HIS A 17 -28.16 -16.21 -7.17
C HIS A 17 -28.30 -14.90 -6.36
N ALA A 18 -28.23 -13.74 -7.02
CA ALA A 18 -28.40 -12.44 -6.37
C ALA A 18 -29.80 -12.27 -5.75
N ASP A 19 -30.83 -12.86 -6.36
CA ASP A 19 -32.21 -12.83 -5.87
C ASP A 19 -32.46 -13.71 -4.64
N THR A 20 -31.49 -14.54 -4.24
CA THR A 20 -31.62 -15.48 -3.11
C THR A 20 -30.95 -15.01 -1.82
N VAL A 21 -30.15 -13.94 -1.87
CA VAL A 21 -29.49 -13.38 -0.67
C VAL A 21 -30.43 -12.37 -0.01
N PRO A 22 -30.81 -12.56 1.26
CA PRO A 22 -31.63 -11.58 1.96
C PRO A 22 -30.94 -10.22 2.00
N ILE A 23 -31.65 -9.16 1.60
CA ILE A 23 -31.17 -7.79 1.77
C ILE A 23 -31.27 -7.44 3.25
N THR A 24 -30.12 -7.13 3.86
CA THR A 24 -30.02 -6.74 5.27
C THR A 24 -29.34 -5.39 5.42
N ASP A 25 -29.67 -4.67 6.48
CA ASP A 25 -28.93 -3.45 6.85
C ASP A 25 -27.48 -3.77 7.16
N ILE A 26 -26.57 -2.89 6.75
CA ILE A 26 -25.15 -3.01 7.08
C ILE A 26 -24.97 -2.73 8.58
N PRO A 27 -24.55 -3.71 9.39
CA PRO A 27 -24.42 -3.55 10.84
C PRO A 27 -23.25 -2.63 11.22
N GLY A 28 -23.22 -2.22 12.48
CA GLY A 28 -22.19 -1.34 13.03
C GLY A 28 -22.57 0.14 13.05
N SER A 29 -21.78 0.94 13.76
CA SER A 29 -21.99 2.39 13.88
C SER A 29 -20.65 3.12 13.90
N TYR A 30 -20.69 4.45 13.78
CA TYR A 30 -19.49 5.30 13.81
C TYR A 30 -19.22 5.92 15.19
N GLY A 31 -19.98 5.51 16.22
CA GLY A 31 -19.93 6.11 17.55
C GLY A 31 -20.37 7.58 17.58
N LEU A 32 -20.05 8.25 18.70
CA LEU A 32 -20.29 9.69 18.84
C LEU A 32 -19.40 10.48 17.86
N PRO A 33 -19.89 11.61 17.31
CA PRO A 33 -19.04 12.51 16.51
C PRO A 33 -17.73 12.83 17.23
N PHE A 34 -16.63 12.86 16.48
CA PHE A 34 -15.26 13.08 16.97
C PHE A 34 -14.68 11.99 17.90
N LEU A 35 -15.42 11.50 18.90
CA LEU A 35 -14.94 10.49 19.84
C LEU A 35 -14.89 9.08 19.27
N GLY A 36 -15.88 8.68 18.46
CA GLY A 36 -15.92 7.37 17.81
C GLY A 36 -14.66 7.06 17.00
N PRO A 37 -14.24 7.94 16.07
CA PRO A 37 -12.99 7.79 15.32
C PRO A 37 -11.74 7.70 16.21
N ILE A 38 -11.70 8.44 17.33
CA ILE A 38 -10.55 8.41 18.25
C ILE A 38 -10.46 7.05 18.93
N PHE A 39 -11.57 6.53 19.46
CA PHE A 39 -11.60 5.22 20.10
C PHE A 39 -11.29 4.10 19.11
N ASP A 40 -11.91 4.12 17.93
CA ASP A 40 -11.62 3.12 16.89
C ASP A 40 -10.15 3.17 16.46
N ARG A 41 -9.56 4.36 16.29
CA ARG A 41 -8.14 4.51 15.96
C ARG A 41 -7.24 3.96 17.08
N TYR A 42 -7.62 4.15 18.34
CA TYR A 42 -6.86 3.66 19.48
C TYR A 42 -6.97 2.12 19.60
N ASP A 43 -8.15 1.55 19.35
CA ASP A 43 -8.33 0.11 19.26
C ASP A 43 -7.50 -0.49 18.11
N TYR A 44 -7.52 0.16 16.95
CA TYR A 44 -6.81 -0.27 15.75
C TYR A 44 -5.30 -0.36 15.97
N TYR A 45 -4.68 0.64 16.62
CA TYR A 45 -3.22 0.67 16.78
C TYR A 45 -2.70 0.12 18.11
N TYR A 46 -3.47 0.21 19.21
CA TYR A 46 -2.92 0.00 20.56
C TYR A 46 -3.67 -1.06 21.37
N ASN A 47 -5.00 -0.95 21.55
CA ASN A 47 -5.70 -1.90 22.43
C ASN A 47 -5.85 -3.29 21.82
N GLN A 48 -6.12 -3.37 20.51
CA GLN A 48 -6.45 -4.63 19.83
C GLN A 48 -5.40 -4.98 18.77
N GLY A 49 -4.97 -3.99 17.99
CA GLY A 49 -4.18 -4.21 16.78
C GLY A 49 -5.08 -4.53 15.57
N GLU A 50 -4.55 -4.32 14.37
CA GLU A 50 -5.30 -4.38 13.10
C GLU A 50 -6.13 -5.65 12.93
N VAL A 51 -5.52 -6.83 13.10
CA VAL A 51 -6.21 -8.12 12.88
C VAL A 51 -7.37 -8.29 13.86
N GLN A 52 -7.13 -8.06 15.15
CA GLN A 52 -8.14 -8.23 16.19
C GLN A 52 -9.24 -7.17 16.12
N PHE A 53 -8.91 -5.97 15.64
CA PHE A 53 -9.87 -4.88 15.40
C PHE A 53 -10.97 -5.31 14.44
N PHE A 54 -10.60 -5.92 13.32
CA PHE A 54 -11.56 -6.42 12.33
C PHE A 54 -12.24 -7.71 12.78
N GLN A 55 -11.48 -8.66 13.34
CA GLN A 55 -12.03 -9.96 13.77
C GLN A 55 -13.09 -9.80 14.86
N SER A 56 -12.85 -8.96 15.88
CA SER A 56 -13.82 -8.72 16.95
C SER A 56 -15.12 -8.07 16.46
N ARG A 57 -15.06 -7.19 15.47
CA ARG A 57 -16.24 -6.54 14.86
C ARG A 57 -17.00 -7.52 13.98
N LYS A 58 -16.29 -8.35 13.20
CA LYS A 58 -16.89 -9.44 12.44
C LYS A 58 -17.67 -10.39 13.35
N ASP A 59 -17.08 -10.81 14.46
CA ASP A 59 -17.72 -11.71 15.42
C ASP A 59 -18.89 -11.05 16.16
N LYS A 60 -18.75 -9.78 16.55
CA LYS A 60 -19.84 -9.01 17.19
C LYS A 60 -21.05 -8.85 16.29
N TYR A 61 -20.85 -8.55 15.00
CA TYR A 61 -21.93 -8.29 14.05
C TYR A 61 -22.38 -9.53 13.29
N GLN A 62 -21.68 -10.67 13.46
CA GLN A 62 -21.88 -11.89 12.66
C GLN A 62 -21.91 -11.59 11.16
N SER A 63 -21.05 -10.67 10.72
CA SER A 63 -21.00 -10.17 9.35
C SER A 63 -19.59 -9.83 8.92
N THR A 64 -19.24 -10.17 7.68
CA THR A 64 -17.99 -9.75 7.02
C THR A 64 -18.10 -8.37 6.37
N VAL A 65 -19.29 -7.78 6.38
CA VAL A 65 -19.59 -6.43 5.89
C VAL A 65 -20.17 -5.59 7.01
N PHE A 66 -19.48 -4.53 7.43
CA PHE A 66 -19.94 -3.68 8.54
C PHE A 66 -19.40 -2.25 8.48
N ARG A 67 -20.06 -1.33 9.19
CA ARG A 67 -19.65 0.07 9.35
C ARG A 67 -18.57 0.17 10.44
N SER A 68 -17.52 0.95 10.16
CA SER A 68 -16.46 1.26 11.12
C SER A 68 -15.83 2.63 10.81
N ASN A 69 -15.19 3.25 11.80
CA ASN A 69 -14.20 4.28 11.50
C ASN A 69 -12.84 3.63 11.18
N MET A 70 -12.04 4.30 10.36
CA MET A 70 -10.64 3.95 10.09
C MET A 70 -9.70 5.11 10.44
N PRO A 71 -8.45 4.84 10.86
CA PRO A 71 -7.40 5.84 10.92
C PRO A 71 -7.24 6.56 9.57
N PRO A 72 -6.78 7.83 9.52
CA PRO A 72 -6.16 8.60 10.61
C PRO A 72 -7.07 9.63 11.30
N GLY A 73 -8.39 9.56 11.08
CA GLY A 73 -9.34 10.56 11.61
C GLY A 73 -9.25 10.81 13.12
N PRO A 74 -9.79 11.93 13.62
CA PRO A 74 -10.62 12.90 12.88
C PRO A 74 -9.86 14.09 12.29
N PHE A 75 -8.62 14.36 12.70
CA PHE A 75 -7.92 15.60 12.31
C PHE A 75 -7.28 15.54 10.93
N MET A 76 -6.68 14.40 10.59
CA MET A 76 -5.99 14.24 9.31
C MET A 76 -6.95 13.87 8.19
N ALA A 77 -8.00 13.10 8.51
CA ALA A 77 -9.04 12.69 7.57
C ALA A 77 -10.36 13.39 7.89
N GLY A 78 -10.89 14.17 6.95
CA GLY A 78 -12.18 14.87 7.11
C GLY A 78 -13.39 13.96 7.28
N ASN A 79 -13.28 12.69 6.87
CA ASN A 79 -14.29 11.66 7.11
C ASN A 79 -13.63 10.27 7.26
N SER A 80 -13.65 9.72 8.47
CA SER A 80 -13.08 8.39 8.78
C SER A 80 -14.03 7.22 8.55
N ARG A 81 -15.28 7.49 8.16
CA ARG A 81 -16.36 6.49 8.11
C ARG A 81 -16.23 5.63 6.86
N VAL A 82 -16.18 4.32 7.04
CA VAL A 82 -16.12 3.35 5.94
C VAL A 82 -17.17 2.24 6.10
N VAL A 83 -17.35 1.46 5.03
CA VAL A 83 -17.92 0.11 5.07
C VAL A 83 -16.78 -0.86 4.82
N VAL A 84 -16.53 -1.75 5.78
CA VAL A 84 -15.47 -2.75 5.75
C VAL A 84 -15.98 -3.98 4.99
N LEU A 85 -15.14 -4.57 4.14
CA LEU A 85 -15.41 -5.79 3.37
C LEU A 85 -14.31 -6.82 3.68
N LEU A 86 -14.65 -7.92 4.36
CA LEU A 86 -13.67 -8.91 4.88
C LEU A 86 -13.78 -10.30 4.26
N ASP A 87 -14.55 -10.47 3.19
CA ASP A 87 -14.72 -11.76 2.51
C ASP A 87 -14.44 -11.66 1.01
N ASN A 88 -14.17 -12.81 0.40
CA ASN A 88 -13.80 -12.91 -1.02
C ASN A 88 -14.97 -12.67 -1.99
N THR A 89 -16.20 -12.58 -1.51
CA THR A 89 -17.39 -12.32 -2.33
C THR A 89 -17.65 -10.82 -2.42
N SER A 90 -17.51 -10.09 -1.31
CA SER A 90 -17.70 -8.64 -1.25
C SER A 90 -16.47 -7.85 -1.70
N PHE A 91 -15.25 -8.27 -1.32
CA PHE A 91 -14.01 -7.54 -1.59
C PHE A 91 -13.76 -7.19 -3.08
N PRO A 92 -14.04 -8.07 -4.06
CA PRO A 92 -13.79 -7.78 -5.47
C PRO A 92 -14.50 -6.54 -6.03
N VAL A 93 -15.56 -6.03 -5.38
CA VAL A 93 -16.20 -4.76 -5.76
C VAL A 93 -15.21 -3.59 -5.77
N LEU A 94 -14.15 -3.67 -4.95
CA LEU A 94 -13.10 -2.66 -4.89
C LEU A 94 -12.25 -2.58 -6.16
N PHE A 95 -12.32 -3.57 -7.07
CA PHE A 95 -11.63 -3.56 -8.36
C PHE A 95 -12.51 -3.10 -9.52
N ASP A 96 -13.83 -3.08 -9.33
CA ASP A 96 -14.81 -2.69 -10.35
C ASP A 96 -14.94 -1.16 -10.40
N VAL A 97 -14.13 -0.53 -11.26
CA VAL A 97 -14.08 0.93 -11.43
C VAL A 97 -15.35 1.52 -12.06
N SER A 98 -16.33 0.69 -12.46
CA SER A 98 -17.68 1.16 -12.79
C SER A 98 -18.55 1.38 -11.55
N LYS A 99 -18.17 0.81 -10.41
CA LYS A 99 -18.88 0.89 -9.12
C LYS A 99 -18.17 1.75 -8.08
N VAL A 100 -16.84 1.85 -8.16
CA VAL A 100 -16.03 2.62 -7.20
C VAL A 100 -15.15 3.64 -7.88
N GLU A 101 -15.14 4.87 -7.35
CA GLU A 101 -14.15 5.90 -7.71
C GLU A 101 -12.83 5.63 -6.95
N LYS A 102 -11.69 5.83 -7.60
CA LYS A 102 -10.34 5.65 -7.04
C LYS A 102 -9.53 6.94 -6.92
N ARG A 103 -10.22 8.08 -6.94
CA ARG A 103 -9.63 9.41 -6.79
C ARG A 103 -9.18 9.66 -5.35
N ASP A 104 -7.90 9.97 -5.15
CA ASP A 104 -7.32 10.46 -3.89
C ASP A 104 -7.46 9.52 -2.67
N VAL A 105 -7.73 8.22 -2.91
CA VAL A 105 -7.95 7.21 -1.87
C VAL A 105 -6.84 6.16 -1.77
N PHE A 106 -5.68 6.40 -2.39
CA PHE A 106 -4.54 5.48 -2.33
C PHE A 106 -4.07 5.23 -0.89
N GLU A 107 -4.13 6.26 -0.05
CA GLU A 107 -3.77 6.26 1.37
C GLU A 107 -5.01 6.09 2.29
N GLY A 108 -6.15 5.69 1.72
CA GLY A 108 -7.42 5.52 2.45
C GLY A 108 -8.22 6.82 2.54
N THR A 109 -8.65 7.20 3.74
CA THR A 109 -9.48 8.41 3.97
C THR A 109 -8.68 9.70 4.06
N TYR A 110 -7.38 9.63 3.74
CA TYR A 110 -6.41 10.71 3.80
C TYR A 110 -5.58 10.70 2.52
N MET A 111 -5.05 11.87 2.16
CA MET A 111 -4.05 12.03 1.13
C MET A 111 -2.99 13.01 1.63
N ALA A 112 -1.73 12.60 1.60
CA ALA A 112 -0.60 13.46 1.91
C ALA A 112 -0.57 14.71 1.00
N SER A 113 -0.05 15.82 1.54
CA SER A 113 0.03 17.07 0.79
C SER A 113 0.84 16.89 -0.49
N THR A 114 0.32 17.40 -1.62
CA THR A 114 1.04 17.41 -2.91
C THR A 114 2.36 18.17 -2.85
N LYS A 115 2.65 18.94 -1.79
CA LYS A 115 3.97 19.55 -1.55
C LYS A 115 5.08 18.51 -1.43
N PHE A 116 4.78 17.28 -0.99
CA PHE A 116 5.75 16.17 -0.98
C PHE A 116 6.05 15.63 -2.38
N THR A 117 5.21 15.94 -3.36
CA THR A 117 5.26 15.43 -4.73
C THR A 117 5.35 16.57 -5.77
N GLY A 118 5.97 17.69 -5.38
CA GLY A 118 6.24 18.83 -6.27
C GLY A 118 4.99 19.58 -6.74
N GLY A 119 3.90 19.52 -5.98
CA GLY A 119 2.62 20.14 -6.32
C GLY A 119 1.72 19.26 -7.21
N HIS A 120 2.08 18.00 -7.45
CA HIS A 120 1.34 17.11 -8.35
C HIS A 120 0.66 15.95 -7.61
N ARG A 121 -0.56 15.61 -8.04
CA ARG A 121 -1.21 14.34 -7.69
C ARG A 121 -0.52 13.23 -8.50
N MET A 122 0.15 12.31 -7.80
CA MET A 122 0.86 11.20 -8.42
C MET A 122 -0.14 10.21 -9.06
N CYS A 123 0.32 9.41 -10.02
CA CYS A 123 -0.53 8.44 -10.74
C CYS A 123 -1.36 7.54 -9.81
N ALA A 124 -0.85 7.18 -8.64
CA ALA A 124 -1.54 6.33 -7.67
C ALA A 124 -2.82 6.97 -7.09
N PHE A 125 -2.92 8.30 -7.08
CA PHE A 125 -4.08 9.04 -6.59
C PHE A 125 -5.08 9.39 -7.69
N LEU A 126 -4.78 9.10 -8.96
CA LEU A 126 -5.64 9.46 -10.09
C LEU A 126 -6.65 8.36 -10.37
N ASP A 127 -7.92 8.74 -10.49
CA ASP A 127 -8.96 7.82 -10.94
C ASP A 127 -8.75 7.47 -12.43
N PRO A 128 -9.11 6.25 -12.89
CA PRO A 128 -9.00 5.87 -14.30
C PRO A 128 -9.77 6.78 -15.28
N SER A 129 -10.80 7.51 -14.83
CA SER A 129 -11.49 8.53 -15.62
C SER A 129 -10.63 9.77 -15.92
N GLU A 130 -9.53 9.99 -15.20
CA GLU A 130 -8.64 11.12 -15.40
C GLU A 130 -7.62 10.82 -16.52
N PRO A 131 -7.55 11.60 -17.61
CA PRO A 131 -6.69 11.28 -18.77
C PRO A 131 -5.20 11.10 -18.43
N LYS A 132 -4.71 11.82 -17.40
CA LYS A 132 -3.32 11.71 -16.92
C LYS A 132 -3.01 10.34 -16.31
N HIS A 133 -3.98 9.64 -15.75
CA HIS A 133 -3.80 8.29 -15.23
C HIS A 133 -3.31 7.34 -16.34
N ALA A 134 -4.02 7.32 -17.47
CA ALA A 134 -3.66 6.46 -18.60
C ALA A 134 -2.27 6.80 -19.17
N ALA A 135 -1.95 8.09 -19.30
CA ALA A 135 -0.66 8.55 -19.78
C ALA A 135 0.51 8.12 -18.87
N LEU A 136 0.39 8.37 -17.56
CA LEU A 136 1.42 8.04 -16.58
C LEU A 136 1.59 6.51 -16.42
N LYS A 137 0.48 5.77 -16.30
CA LYS A 137 0.50 4.31 -16.23
C LYS A 137 1.14 3.70 -17.47
N GLY A 138 0.80 4.20 -18.67
CA GLY A 138 1.43 3.79 -19.93
C GLY A 138 2.94 4.05 -19.95
N PHE A 139 3.37 5.22 -19.46
CA PHE A 139 4.80 5.53 -19.31
C PHE A 139 5.51 4.53 -18.39
N PHE A 140 4.96 4.21 -17.22
CA PHE A 140 5.56 3.23 -16.30
C PHE A 140 5.64 1.83 -16.92
N LEU A 141 4.56 1.34 -17.52
CA LEU A 141 4.52 0.01 -18.14
C LEU A 141 5.49 -0.10 -19.32
N SER A 142 5.56 0.92 -20.16
CA SER A 142 6.52 0.94 -21.28
C SER A 142 7.97 0.98 -20.80
N THR A 143 8.24 1.68 -19.70
CA THR A 143 9.57 1.72 -19.08
C THR A 143 9.95 0.35 -18.51
N LEU A 144 9.05 -0.30 -17.76
CA LEU A 144 9.26 -1.65 -17.23
C LEU A 144 9.51 -2.66 -18.36
N ALA A 145 8.73 -2.60 -19.43
CA ALA A 145 8.90 -3.47 -20.59
C ALA A 145 10.26 -3.30 -21.26
N LYS A 146 10.79 -2.07 -21.34
CA LYS A 146 12.15 -1.79 -21.86
C LYS A 146 13.24 -2.32 -20.93
N LEU A 147 13.00 -2.32 -19.63
CA LEU A 147 13.97 -2.75 -18.61
C LEU A 147 13.98 -4.27 -18.36
N LYS A 148 13.05 -5.04 -18.91
CA LYS A 148 12.87 -6.48 -18.62
C LYS A 148 14.16 -7.32 -18.70
N ASN A 149 15.03 -7.06 -19.68
CA ASN A 149 16.28 -7.80 -19.86
C ASN A 149 17.39 -7.36 -18.89
N LYS A 150 17.21 -6.24 -18.19
CA LYS A 150 18.15 -5.69 -17.20
C LYS A 150 17.79 -6.07 -15.76
N VAL A 151 16.54 -6.45 -15.49
CA VAL A 151 16.02 -6.80 -14.14
C VAL A 151 16.88 -7.87 -13.48
N VAL A 152 16.96 -9.07 -14.07
CA VAL A 152 17.70 -10.21 -13.48
C VAL A 152 19.21 -9.94 -13.38
N PRO A 153 19.89 -9.42 -14.43
CA PRO A 153 21.32 -9.12 -14.32
C PRO A 153 21.64 -8.07 -13.24
N GLN A 154 20.87 -7.00 -13.14
CA GLN A 154 21.12 -5.97 -12.12
C GLN A 154 20.79 -6.46 -10.71
N PHE A 155 19.74 -7.28 -10.56
CA PHE A 155 19.41 -7.88 -9.27
C PHE A 155 20.55 -8.77 -8.80
N THR A 156 21.00 -9.69 -9.65
CA THR A 156 22.10 -10.62 -9.35
C THR A 156 23.38 -9.85 -8.99
N ALA A 157 23.73 -8.82 -9.77
CA ALA A 157 24.92 -8.00 -9.50
C ALA A 157 24.86 -7.23 -8.17
N VAL A 158 23.66 -6.92 -7.66
CA VAL A 158 23.49 -6.19 -6.40
C VAL A 158 23.30 -7.13 -5.21
N TYR A 159 22.67 -8.29 -5.39
CA TYR A 159 22.26 -9.16 -4.29
C TYR A 159 23.15 -10.39 -4.10
N SER A 160 24.04 -10.74 -5.03
CA SER A 160 24.87 -11.96 -4.94
C SER A 160 25.73 -12.03 -3.67
N GLY A 161 26.14 -10.90 -3.11
CA GLY A 161 26.92 -10.82 -1.87
C GLY A 161 26.10 -10.61 -0.59
N LEU A 162 24.76 -10.56 -0.65
CA LEU A 162 23.96 -10.25 0.54
C LEU A 162 24.15 -11.30 1.64
N PHE A 163 24.09 -12.59 1.31
CA PHE A 163 24.25 -13.65 2.30
C PHE A 163 25.66 -13.71 2.88
N THR A 164 26.68 -13.44 2.07
CA THR A 164 28.07 -13.32 2.56
C THR A 164 28.21 -12.20 3.60
N ASP A 165 27.65 -11.02 3.33
CA ASP A 165 27.67 -9.91 4.29
C ASP A 165 26.88 -10.24 5.58
N LEU A 166 25.73 -10.92 5.46
CA LEU A 166 24.93 -11.36 6.59
C LEU A 166 25.73 -12.34 7.48
N GLU A 167 26.38 -13.34 6.86
CA GLU A 167 27.22 -14.32 7.55
C GLU A 167 28.40 -13.66 8.26
N GLU A 168 29.04 -12.68 7.61
CA GLU A 168 30.14 -11.91 8.21
C GLU A 168 29.66 -11.13 9.43
N GLN A 169 28.53 -10.42 9.34
CA GLN A 169 27.96 -9.70 10.48
C GLN A 169 27.57 -10.63 11.62
N VAL A 170 27.00 -11.80 11.34
CA VAL A 170 26.67 -12.81 12.36
C VAL A 170 27.95 -13.33 13.02
N LYS A 171 29.00 -13.61 12.24
CA LYS A 171 30.29 -14.08 12.77
C LYS A 171 30.93 -13.05 13.71
N VAL A 172 30.86 -11.76 13.38
CA VAL A 172 31.50 -10.69 14.15
C VAL A 172 30.65 -10.26 15.35
N ASN A 173 29.34 -10.10 15.17
CA ASN A 173 28.46 -9.47 16.15
C ASN A 173 27.50 -10.45 16.85
N GLY A 174 27.51 -11.73 16.49
CA GLY A 174 26.54 -12.74 16.93
C GLY A 174 25.13 -12.57 16.33
N ARG A 175 24.90 -11.51 15.54
CA ARG A 175 23.62 -11.17 14.90
C ARG A 175 23.83 -10.30 13.67
N SER A 176 22.84 -10.25 12.79
CA SER A 176 22.79 -9.33 11.67
C SER A 176 21.36 -8.77 11.50
N VAL A 177 21.25 -7.51 11.06
CA VAL A 177 19.97 -6.87 10.78
C VAL A 177 19.75 -6.87 9.27
N PHE A 178 18.89 -7.78 8.80
CA PHE A 178 18.63 -7.95 7.37
C PHE A 178 18.16 -6.66 6.68
N ASN A 179 17.25 -5.92 7.32
CA ASN A 179 16.64 -4.74 6.74
C ASN A 179 17.68 -3.65 6.41
N ASP A 180 18.64 -3.41 7.31
CA ASP A 180 19.68 -2.39 7.09
C ASP A 180 20.49 -2.65 5.81
N LEU A 181 20.85 -3.92 5.56
CA LEU A 181 21.55 -4.33 4.35
C LEU A 181 20.63 -4.35 3.12
N ASN A 182 19.44 -4.92 3.29
CA ASN A 182 18.47 -5.05 2.20
C ASN A 182 18.04 -3.70 1.65
N ASP A 183 17.72 -2.73 2.50
CA ASP A 183 17.15 -1.45 2.07
C ASP A 183 18.19 -0.62 1.30
N ASN A 184 19.44 -0.66 1.74
CA ASN A 184 20.55 -0.04 1.01
C ASN A 184 20.75 -0.70 -0.37
N ARG A 185 20.69 -2.04 -0.42
CA ARG A 185 20.79 -2.80 -1.68
C ARG A 185 19.57 -2.59 -2.58
N ALA A 186 18.37 -2.44 -2.04
CA ALA A 186 17.15 -2.19 -2.79
C ALA A 186 17.22 -0.85 -3.53
N VAL A 187 17.64 0.22 -2.83
CA VAL A 187 17.88 1.53 -3.45
C VAL A 187 18.97 1.45 -4.51
N LYS A 188 20.09 0.77 -4.22
CA LYS A 188 21.17 0.54 -5.19
C LYS A 188 20.69 -0.22 -6.43
N TYR A 189 19.87 -1.25 -6.26
CA TYR A 189 19.30 -2.04 -7.34
C TYR A 189 18.39 -1.19 -8.22
N LEU A 190 17.42 -0.49 -7.63
CA LEU A 190 16.52 0.40 -8.38
C LEU A 190 17.30 1.48 -9.13
N PHE A 191 18.25 2.13 -8.47
CA PHE A 191 19.08 3.15 -9.12
C PHE A 191 19.87 2.56 -10.30
N ARG A 192 20.51 1.41 -10.13
CA ARG A 192 21.23 0.74 -11.23
C ARG A 192 20.29 0.32 -12.36
N LEU A 193 19.08 -0.14 -12.04
CA LEU A 193 18.11 -0.56 -13.03
C LEU A 193 17.64 0.63 -13.90
N TYR A 194 17.34 1.77 -13.28
CA TYR A 194 16.81 2.95 -13.96
C TYR A 194 17.90 3.90 -14.50
N CYS A 195 19.15 3.79 -14.05
CA CYS A 195 20.25 4.67 -14.44
C CYS A 195 21.40 3.92 -15.15
N ASP A 196 21.07 2.93 -15.98
CA ASP A 196 22.01 2.20 -16.84
C ASP A 196 23.23 1.62 -16.11
N GLY A 197 22.99 0.98 -14.98
CA GLY A 197 24.01 0.30 -14.18
C GLY A 197 24.88 1.21 -13.32
N LYS A 198 24.64 2.53 -13.32
CA LYS A 198 25.35 3.48 -12.45
C LYS A 198 25.04 3.22 -10.98
N SER A 199 26.02 3.45 -10.10
CA SER A 199 25.84 3.31 -8.65
C SER A 199 25.42 4.65 -8.03
N PRO A 200 24.50 4.68 -7.04
CA PRO A 200 24.19 5.88 -6.26
C PRO A 200 25.44 6.54 -5.67
N ALA A 201 26.40 5.72 -5.22
CA ALA A 201 27.65 6.16 -4.61
C ALA A 201 28.55 6.97 -5.55
N ALA A 202 28.37 6.84 -6.87
CA ALA A 202 29.08 7.63 -7.88
C ALA A 202 28.39 8.98 -8.18
N THR A 203 27.37 9.35 -7.40
CA THR A 203 26.59 10.57 -7.58
C THR A 203 26.50 11.34 -6.26
N LYS A 204 25.89 12.54 -6.28
CA LYS A 204 25.63 13.33 -5.07
C LYS A 204 24.68 12.63 -4.08
N LEU A 205 23.96 11.59 -4.50
CA LEU A 205 23.09 10.79 -3.62
C LEU A 205 23.91 9.94 -2.63
N GLY A 206 25.15 9.57 -2.99
CA GLY A 206 26.04 8.79 -2.13
C GLY A 206 25.44 7.44 -1.71
N GLY A 207 25.86 6.93 -0.55
CA GLY A 207 25.31 5.71 0.07
C GLY A 207 24.08 5.94 0.96
N GLY A 208 23.59 7.18 1.05
CA GLY A 208 22.49 7.59 1.95
C GLY A 208 21.10 7.56 1.32
N GLY A 209 20.94 6.97 0.13
CA GLY A 209 19.71 7.06 -0.65
C GLY A 209 18.47 6.48 0.06
N ASN A 210 18.63 5.43 0.87
CA ASN A 210 17.55 4.88 1.68
C ASN A 210 17.08 5.88 2.76
N LYS A 211 18.01 6.52 3.48
CA LYS A 211 17.67 7.53 4.49
C LYS A 211 16.97 8.75 3.89
N SER A 212 17.38 9.17 2.69
CA SER A 212 16.68 10.25 1.96
C SER A 212 15.24 9.86 1.61
N PHE A 213 15.02 8.61 1.21
CA PHE A 213 13.68 8.10 0.94
C PHE A 213 12.82 8.05 2.21
N ASP A 214 13.37 7.56 3.32
CA ASP A 214 12.65 7.51 4.60
C ASP A 214 12.27 8.91 5.11
N THR A 215 13.20 9.86 5.01
CA THR A 215 12.98 11.27 5.41
C THR A 215 11.84 11.90 4.60
N TRP A 216 11.67 11.48 3.35
CA TRP A 216 10.58 11.91 2.49
C TRP A 216 9.26 11.17 2.78
N LEU A 217 9.30 9.84 3.00
CA LEU A 217 8.11 9.00 3.10
C LEU A 217 7.45 9.05 4.48
N VAL A 218 8.23 8.99 5.57
CA VAL A 218 7.71 8.95 6.95
C VAL A 218 6.70 10.06 7.25
N PRO A 219 6.93 11.35 6.95
CA PRO A 219 5.95 12.39 7.26
C PRO A 219 4.63 12.26 6.48
N GLN A 220 4.63 11.58 5.33
CA GLN A 220 3.41 11.31 4.55
C GLN A 220 2.59 10.18 5.19
N LEU A 221 3.25 9.13 5.68
CA LEU A 221 2.60 7.96 6.26
C LEU A 221 2.43 8.02 7.78
N ALA A 222 3.00 9.01 8.46
CA ALA A 222 2.90 9.19 9.90
C ALA A 222 1.47 9.07 10.46
N PRO A 223 0.41 9.57 9.79
CA PRO A 223 -0.97 9.38 10.25
C PRO A 223 -1.47 7.92 10.20
N LEU A 224 -0.88 7.10 9.33
CA LEU A 224 -1.28 5.73 9.00
C LEU A 224 -0.43 4.65 9.69
N MET A 225 0.55 5.06 10.49
CA MET A 225 1.47 4.14 11.15
C MET A 225 1.51 4.35 12.66
N THR A 226 1.84 3.28 13.37
CA THR A 226 2.32 3.34 14.74
C THR A 226 3.84 3.11 14.74
N LEU A 227 4.57 3.82 15.59
CA LEU A 227 6.01 3.59 15.80
C LEU A 227 6.29 2.34 16.64
N GLY A 228 5.27 1.51 16.92
CA GLY A 228 5.41 0.31 17.73
C GLY A 228 5.65 0.61 19.22
N ILE A 229 5.38 1.84 19.66
CA ILE A 229 5.40 2.21 21.06
C ILE A 229 4.14 1.60 21.68
N LYS A 230 4.31 0.48 22.37
CA LYS A 230 3.32 -0.12 23.26
C LYS A 230 3.53 0.41 24.67
#